data_AF-A0A662DMH1-F1
#
_entry.id   AF-A0A662DMH1-F1
#
_cell.length_a   1.000
_cell.length_b   1.000
_cell.length_c   1.000
_cell.angle_alpha   90.00
_cell.angle_beta   90.00
_cell.angle_gamma   90.00
#
_symmetry.space_group_name_H-M   'P 1'
#
loop_
_entity.id
_entity.type
_entity.pdbx_description
1 polymer ?
#
loop_
_entity_poly.entity_id
_entity_poly.type
_entity_poly.pdbx_seq_one_letter_code
_entity_poly.pdbx_strand_id
1 'polypeptide(L)'
;MLAHGVNHVWHGNITGTAEWFGSMGMKPAKLHAWLASVTEIGAGLLLIVGLLTPFAAAGVVGVTFVAWAINHRGNGFFIFRPGEGWEYVMTLGIAGIALGTIGPGSWSLDDAFDIIDDLTGTTGLLISAVAGIGGAIALLAVFWRPPTPAD
;
A
#
# COMPACT_ATOMS: atom_id res chain seq x y z
N MET A 1 1.85 -0.52 -7.90
CA MET A 1 0.54 -0.25 -7.28
C MET A 1 -0.59 -0.23 -8.31
N LEU A 2 -0.63 0.70 -9.28
CA LEU A 2 -1.74 0.80 -10.25
C LEU A 2 -2.09 -0.54 -10.93
N ALA A 3 -1.09 -1.19 -11.54
CA ALA A 3 -1.28 -2.48 -12.18
C ALA A 3 -1.76 -3.58 -11.22
N HIS A 4 -1.36 -3.52 -9.95
CA HIS A 4 -1.76 -4.48 -8.91
C HIS A 4 -3.23 -4.29 -8.53
N GLY A 5 -3.68 -3.05 -8.33
CA GLY A 5 -5.09 -2.76 -8.07
C GLY A 5 -6.00 -3.10 -9.26
N VAL A 6 -5.53 -2.87 -10.50
CA VAL A 6 -6.21 -3.36 -11.71
C VAL A 6 -6.28 -4.88 -11.72
N ASN A 7 -5.19 -5.56 -11.36
CA ASN A 7 -5.18 -7.01 -11.28
C ASN A 7 -6.23 -7.55 -10.29
N HIS A 8 -6.38 -6.94 -9.10
CA HIS A 8 -7.40 -7.32 -8.12
C HIS A 8 -8.84 -7.24 -8.68
N VAL A 9 -9.16 -6.15 -9.39
CA VAL A 9 -10.53 -5.91 -9.87
C VAL A 9 -10.86 -6.78 -11.08
N TRP A 10 -9.96 -6.84 -12.06
CA TRP A 10 -10.26 -7.46 -13.37
C TRP A 10 -9.79 -8.90 -13.48
N HIS A 11 -8.51 -9.18 -13.18
CA HIS A 11 -7.94 -10.51 -13.40
C HIS A 11 -8.21 -11.46 -12.22
N GLY A 12 -8.06 -10.98 -10.99
CA GLY A 12 -8.40 -11.73 -9.79
C GLY A 12 -9.92 -11.86 -9.60
N ASN A 13 -10.71 -11.03 -10.31
CA ASN A 13 -12.11 -10.74 -10.02
C ASN A 13 -12.27 -10.26 -8.57
N ILE A 14 -12.94 -9.13 -8.33
CA ILE A 14 -13.03 -8.57 -6.99
C ILE A 14 -13.62 -9.54 -5.95
N THR A 15 -14.47 -10.48 -6.37
CA THR A 15 -14.97 -11.55 -5.51
C THR A 15 -13.88 -12.56 -5.13
N GLY A 16 -13.06 -13.01 -6.08
CA GLY A 16 -11.94 -13.93 -5.79
C GLY A 16 -10.87 -13.26 -4.94
N THR A 17 -10.60 -11.98 -5.18
CA THR A 17 -9.73 -11.17 -4.32
C THR A 17 -10.28 -11.07 -2.89
N ALA A 18 -11.60 -10.90 -2.72
CA ALA A 18 -12.22 -10.92 -1.41
C ALA A 18 -12.06 -12.27 -0.70
N GLU A 19 -12.29 -13.39 -1.39
CA GLU A 19 -12.09 -14.72 -0.82
C GLU A 19 -10.64 -14.93 -0.37
N TRP A 20 -9.67 -14.50 -1.17
CA TRP A 20 -8.25 -14.54 -0.81
C TRP A 20 -7.93 -13.69 0.42
N PHE A 21 -8.42 -12.45 0.51
CA PHE A 21 -8.27 -11.65 1.74
C PHE A 21 -8.93 -12.31 2.96
N GLY A 22 -10.09 -12.93 2.75
CA GLY A 22 -10.81 -13.68 3.78
C GLY A 22 -10.02 -14.87 4.31
N SER A 23 -9.34 -15.62 3.45
CA SER A 23 -8.51 -16.77 3.85
C SER A 23 -7.30 -16.35 4.69
N MET A 24 -6.80 -15.13 4.52
CA MET A 24 -5.73 -14.53 5.34
C MET A 24 -6.25 -13.86 6.63
N GLY A 25 -7.56 -13.90 6.89
CA GLY A 25 -8.17 -13.41 8.13
C GLY A 25 -8.66 -11.96 8.11
N MET A 26 -8.72 -11.30 6.95
CA MET A 26 -9.28 -9.94 6.85
C MET A 26 -10.81 -9.96 6.86
N LYS A 27 -11.44 -9.16 7.75
CA LYS A 27 -12.90 -9.12 7.92
C LYS A 27 -13.43 -7.68 7.97
N PRO A 28 -14.45 -7.30 7.18
CA PRO A 28 -15.09 -8.08 6.12
C PRO A 28 -14.20 -8.17 4.87
N ALA A 29 -14.09 -9.37 4.30
CA ALA A 29 -13.27 -9.66 3.12
C ALA A 29 -13.54 -8.72 1.93
N LYS A 30 -14.82 -8.56 1.56
CA LYS A 30 -15.23 -7.73 0.41
C LYS A 30 -14.84 -6.25 0.57
N LEU A 31 -14.93 -5.72 1.79
CA LEU A 31 -14.51 -4.36 2.08
C LEU A 31 -13.01 -4.19 1.80
N HIS A 32 -12.20 -5.13 2.24
CA HIS A 32 -10.74 -5.03 2.14
C HIS A 32 -10.24 -5.26 0.71
N ALA A 33 -10.91 -6.12 -0.06
CA ALA A 33 -10.64 -6.25 -1.49
C ALA A 33 -10.83 -4.92 -2.23
N TRP A 34 -11.96 -4.23 -1.98
CA TRP A 34 -12.21 -2.92 -2.58
C TRP A 34 -11.28 -1.85 -2.03
N LEU A 35 -11.04 -1.81 -0.72
CA LEU A 35 -10.18 -0.81 -0.09
C LEU A 35 -8.75 -0.90 -0.63
N ALA A 36 -8.18 -2.10 -0.70
CA ALA A 36 -6.88 -2.33 -1.33
C ALA A 36 -6.91 -1.86 -2.79
N SER A 37 -7.85 -2.38 -3.60
CA SER A 37 -7.92 -2.07 -5.04
C SER A 37 -8.01 -0.57 -5.34
N VAL A 38 -8.93 0.14 -4.66
CA VAL A 38 -9.12 1.58 -4.84
C VAL A 38 -7.89 2.36 -4.39
N THR A 39 -7.28 1.97 -3.26
CA THR A 39 -6.07 2.62 -2.76
C THR A 39 -4.91 2.42 -3.74
N GLU A 40 -4.70 1.21 -4.24
CA GLU A 40 -3.60 0.90 -5.16
C GLU A 40 -3.74 1.61 -6.52
N ILE A 41 -4.96 1.69 -7.05
CA ILE A 41 -5.27 2.43 -8.28
C ILE A 41 -5.12 3.93 -8.02
N GLY A 42 -5.78 4.46 -7.00
CA GLY A 42 -5.77 5.88 -6.66
C GLY A 42 -4.37 6.39 -6.36
N ALA A 43 -3.64 5.75 -5.44
CA ALA A 43 -2.26 6.10 -5.13
C ALA A 43 -1.35 5.98 -6.34
N GLY A 44 -1.53 4.93 -7.17
CA GLY A 44 -0.76 4.76 -8.40
C GLY A 44 -0.98 5.91 -9.39
N LEU A 45 -2.23 6.30 -9.63
CA LEU A 45 -2.57 7.42 -10.52
C LEU A 45 -2.05 8.75 -9.98
N LEU A 46 -2.24 9.01 -8.68
CA LEU A 46 -1.77 10.23 -8.02
C LEU A 46 -0.25 10.36 -8.08
N LEU A 47 0.49 9.26 -7.87
CA LEU A 47 1.95 9.27 -8.03
C LEU A 47 2.39 9.50 -9.48
N ILE A 48 1.66 8.98 -10.47
CA ILE A 48 2.00 9.18 -11.89
C ILE A 48 1.88 10.66 -12.27
N VAL A 49 0.82 11.34 -11.84
CA VAL A 49 0.61 12.78 -12.13
C VAL A 49 1.30 13.70 -11.12
N GLY A 50 1.89 13.14 -10.06
CA GLY A 50 2.51 13.89 -8.96
C GLY A 50 1.51 14.83 -8.26
N LEU A 51 0.37 14.30 -7.82
CA LEU A 51 -0.66 15.05 -7.09
C LEU A 51 -0.83 14.50 -5.68
N LEU A 52 -0.77 15.37 -4.67
CA LEU A 52 -0.81 15.02 -3.25
C LEU A 52 0.20 13.90 -2.93
N THR A 53 1.41 14.05 -3.47
CA THR A 53 2.44 13.01 -3.53
C THR A 53 2.70 12.28 -2.21
N PRO A 54 2.90 12.96 -1.06
CA PRO A 54 3.15 12.25 0.18
C PRO A 54 1.94 11.45 0.69
N PHE A 55 0.70 11.85 0.35
CA PHE A 55 -0.50 11.10 0.68
C PHE A 55 -0.69 9.87 -0.22
N ALA A 56 -0.39 10.03 -1.51
CA ALA A 56 -0.36 8.91 -2.45
C ALA A 56 0.71 7.88 -2.03
N ALA A 57 1.91 8.36 -1.66
CA ALA A 57 2.96 7.55 -1.06
C ALA A 57 2.51 6.86 0.23
N ALA A 58 1.79 7.55 1.13
CA ALA A 58 1.23 6.95 2.33
C ALA A 58 0.29 5.77 1.99
N GLY A 59 -0.52 5.89 0.93
CA GLY A 59 -1.34 4.79 0.42
C GLY A 59 -0.51 3.57 0.00
N VAL A 60 0.60 3.79 -0.72
CA VAL A 60 1.55 2.72 -1.10
C VAL A 60 2.16 2.06 0.14
N VAL A 61 2.65 2.87 1.08
CA VAL A 61 3.26 2.39 2.33
C VAL A 61 2.25 1.57 3.13
N GLY A 62 1.01 2.06 3.27
CA GLY A 62 -0.03 1.36 4.01
C GLY A 62 -0.38 0.01 3.40
N VAL A 63 -0.63 -0.04 2.08
CA VAL A 63 -0.97 -1.29 1.40
C VAL A 63 0.17 -2.31 1.49
N THR A 64 1.41 -1.88 1.23
CA THR A 64 2.59 -2.76 1.29
C THR A 64 2.87 -3.24 2.71
N PHE A 65 2.66 -2.40 3.73
CA PHE A 65 2.80 -2.81 5.13
C PHE A 65 1.76 -3.86 5.54
N VAL A 66 0.49 -3.69 5.13
CA VAL A 66 -0.56 -4.69 5.36
C VAL A 66 -0.20 -6.00 4.66
N ALA A 67 0.20 -5.96 3.39
CA ALA A 67 0.60 -7.14 2.63
C ALA A 67 1.78 -7.85 3.27
N TRP A 68 2.79 -7.11 3.72
CA TRP A 68 3.90 -7.66 4.49
C TRP A 68 3.41 -8.39 5.74
N ALA A 69 2.58 -7.73 6.55
CA ALA A 69 2.14 -8.25 7.84
C ALA A 69 1.31 -9.53 7.72
N ILE A 70 0.44 -9.64 6.71
CA ILE A 70 -0.52 -10.76 6.63
C ILE A 70 -0.06 -11.89 5.71
N ASN A 71 0.76 -11.59 4.67
CA ASN A 71 1.08 -12.57 3.63
C ASN A 71 2.59 -12.87 3.52
N HIS A 72 3.47 -11.88 3.67
CA HIS A 72 4.89 -12.06 3.32
C HIS A 72 5.87 -12.21 4.50
N ARG A 73 5.51 -11.75 5.71
CA ARG A 73 6.44 -11.71 6.86
C ARG A 73 7.05 -13.07 7.24
N GLY A 74 6.34 -14.16 6.98
CA GLY A 74 6.74 -15.52 7.34
C GLY A 74 7.56 -16.26 6.27
N ASN A 75 7.70 -15.70 5.06
CA ASN A 75 8.19 -16.46 3.89
C ASN A 75 9.69 -16.28 3.62
N GLY A 76 10.41 -15.63 4.56
CA GLY A 76 11.82 -15.28 4.41
C GLY A 76 12.03 -14.02 3.55
N PHE A 77 13.29 -13.74 3.20
CA PHE A 77 13.66 -12.49 2.51
C PHE A 77 13.26 -12.48 1.03
N PHE A 78 13.82 -13.38 0.22
CA PHE A 78 13.74 -13.27 -1.24
C PHE A 78 12.36 -13.51 -1.84
N ILE A 79 11.98 -12.68 -2.82
CA ILE A 79 10.67 -12.77 -3.51
C ILE A 79 10.42 -14.13 -4.19
N PHE A 80 11.46 -14.81 -4.67
CA PHE A 80 11.31 -16.09 -5.39
C PHE A 80 11.11 -17.31 -4.46
N ARG A 81 11.04 -17.10 -3.14
CA ARG A 81 10.72 -18.19 -2.20
C ARG A 81 9.27 -18.62 -2.33
N PRO A 82 8.92 -19.88 -1.99
CA PRO A 82 7.52 -20.28 -1.84
C PRO A 82 6.78 -19.32 -0.89
N GLY A 83 5.60 -18.84 -1.33
CA GLY A 83 4.83 -17.82 -0.61
C GLY A 83 5.29 -16.38 -0.83
N GLU A 84 6.37 -16.16 -1.59
CA GLU A 84 6.95 -14.85 -1.90
C GLU A 84 7.48 -14.12 -0.66
N GLY A 85 8.81 -14.04 -0.53
CA GLY A 85 9.46 -13.36 0.60
C GLY A 85 9.18 -11.86 0.66
N TRP A 86 9.56 -11.25 1.79
CA TRP A 86 9.21 -9.85 2.07
C TRP A 86 10.03 -8.79 1.33
N GLU A 87 11.12 -9.16 0.65
CA GLU A 87 12.07 -8.26 -0.03
C GLU A 87 11.35 -7.23 -0.91
N TYR A 88 10.54 -7.70 -1.86
CA TYR A 88 9.92 -6.83 -2.85
C TYR A 88 8.86 -5.92 -2.23
N VAL A 89 7.99 -6.46 -1.39
CA VAL A 89 6.92 -5.66 -0.77
C VAL A 89 7.49 -4.56 0.14
N MET A 90 8.53 -4.85 0.92
CA MET A 90 9.18 -3.82 1.74
C MET A 90 10.01 -2.85 0.91
N THR A 91 10.62 -3.29 -0.18
CA THR A 91 11.30 -2.39 -1.13
C THR A 91 10.33 -1.35 -1.69
N LEU A 92 9.12 -1.77 -2.08
CA LEU A 92 8.07 -0.85 -2.53
C LEU A 92 7.61 0.11 -1.43
N GLY A 93 7.47 -0.37 -0.18
CA GLY A 93 7.12 0.49 0.96
C GLY A 93 8.20 1.55 1.24
N ILE A 94 9.47 1.15 1.26
CA ILE A 94 10.60 2.07 1.46
C ILE A 94 10.71 3.07 0.30
N ALA A 95 10.51 2.61 -0.94
CA ALA A 95 10.45 3.50 -2.10
C ALA A 95 9.29 4.50 -1.99
N GLY A 96 8.14 4.10 -1.46
CA GLY A 96 7.02 4.99 -1.15
C GLY A 96 7.42 6.09 -0.16
N ILE A 97 8.06 5.74 0.96
CA ILE A 97 8.56 6.72 1.94
C ILE A 97 9.58 7.67 1.28
N ALA A 98 10.50 7.14 0.49
CA ALA A 98 11.50 7.93 -0.21
C ALA A 98 10.85 8.93 -1.18
N LEU A 99 9.89 8.49 -2.00
CA LEU A 99 9.14 9.37 -2.91
C LEU A 99 8.35 10.44 -2.16
N GLY A 100 7.67 10.07 -1.07
CA GLY A 100 6.95 11.03 -0.24
C GLY A 100 7.87 12.08 0.39
N THR A 101 9.11 11.71 0.71
CA THR A 101 10.11 12.61 1.31
C THR A 101 10.78 13.51 0.27
N ILE A 102 11.19 12.94 -0.87
CA ILE A 102 11.89 13.65 -1.95
C ILE A 102 10.94 14.60 -2.69
N GLY A 103 9.69 14.20 -2.87
CA GLY A 103 8.69 14.95 -3.61
C GLY A 103 8.59 14.57 -5.08
N PRO A 104 7.60 15.15 -5.80
CA PRO A 104 7.24 14.74 -7.16
C PRO A 104 8.00 15.44 -8.29
N GLY A 105 8.81 16.47 -7.98
CA GLY A 105 9.56 17.24 -8.97
C GLY A 105 8.71 18.26 -9.75
N SER A 106 9.35 19.00 -10.66
CA SER A 106 8.76 20.18 -11.34
C SER A 106 7.80 19.86 -12.50
N TRP A 107 7.60 18.58 -12.84
CA TRP A 107 6.63 18.16 -13.86
C TRP A 107 5.32 17.68 -13.25
N SER A 108 5.14 17.91 -11.96
CA SER A 108 4.03 17.40 -11.16
C SER A 108 2.86 18.37 -11.10
N LEU A 109 1.66 17.85 -10.82
CA LEU A 109 0.53 18.70 -10.50
C LEU A 109 0.70 19.44 -9.17
N ASP A 110 1.46 18.88 -8.21
CA ASP A 110 1.81 19.56 -6.97
C ASP A 110 2.63 20.84 -7.22
N ASP A 111 3.54 20.82 -8.19
CA ASP A 111 4.28 22.00 -8.65
C ASP A 111 3.36 22.97 -9.40
N ALA A 112 2.53 22.46 -10.32
CA ALA A 112 1.59 23.29 -11.09
C ALA A 112 0.52 23.99 -10.23
N PHE A 113 0.26 23.48 -9.02
CA PHE A 113 -0.66 24.06 -8.04
C PHE A 113 0.06 24.79 -6.90
N ASP A 114 1.38 24.97 -6.98
CA ASP A 114 2.21 25.66 -5.97
C ASP A 114 2.09 25.07 -4.54
N ILE A 115 1.94 23.75 -4.41
CA ILE A 115 1.85 23.04 -3.11
C ILE A 115 3.06 22.15 -2.80
N ILE A 116 4.07 22.14 -3.67
CA ILE A 116 5.26 21.28 -3.52
C ILE A 116 6.10 21.63 -2.28
N ASP A 117 6.24 22.92 -1.96
CA ASP A 117 7.07 23.37 -0.85
C ASP A 117 6.47 22.99 0.53
N ASP A 118 5.15 22.88 0.62
CA ASP A 118 4.46 22.53 1.85
C ASP A 118 4.48 21.02 2.15
N LEU A 119 4.69 20.20 1.12
CA LEU A 119 4.45 18.75 1.17
C LEU A 119 5.70 17.87 1.05
N THR A 120 6.89 18.48 0.95
CA THR A 120 8.15 17.75 0.76
C THR A 120 9.02 17.73 2.02
N GLY A 121 10.18 17.06 1.96
CA GLY A 121 11.14 16.97 3.07
C GLY A 121 10.56 16.27 4.29
N THR A 122 10.73 16.88 5.47
CA THR A 122 10.24 16.31 6.74
C THR A 122 8.72 16.17 6.77
N THR A 123 7.97 17.11 6.18
CA THR A 123 6.51 17.01 6.11
C THR A 123 6.09 15.80 5.29
N GLY A 124 6.67 15.65 4.10
CA GLY A 124 6.40 14.51 3.22
C GLY A 124 6.80 13.17 3.83
N LEU A 125 7.94 13.12 4.55
CA LEU A 125 8.36 11.96 5.34
C LEU A 125 7.33 11.59 6.41
N LEU A 126 6.90 12.57 7.21
CA LEU A 126 5.94 12.32 8.29
C LEU A 126 4.60 11.86 7.74
N ILE A 127 4.09 12.49 6.68
CA ILE A 127 2.83 12.07 6.04
C ILE A 127 2.97 10.64 5.50
N SER A 128 3.97 10.38 4.65
CA SER A 128 4.12 9.07 4.00
C SER A 128 4.38 7.93 4.99
N ALA A 129 5.25 8.13 5.97
CA ALA A 129 5.59 7.11 6.95
C ALA A 129 4.54 6.98 8.06
N VAL A 130 4.15 8.08 8.73
CA VAL A 130 3.24 8.03 9.88
C VAL A 130 1.82 7.71 9.45
N ALA A 131 1.29 8.36 8.41
CA ALA A 131 -0.06 8.05 7.95
C ALA A 131 -0.12 6.67 7.29
N GLY A 132 0.91 6.28 6.52
CA GLY A 132 0.98 4.97 5.88
C GLY A 132 1.06 3.82 6.90
N ILE A 133 2.08 3.82 7.76
CA ILE A 133 2.31 2.76 8.76
C ILE A 133 1.23 2.83 9.85
N GLY A 134 0.91 4.02 10.35
CA GLY A 134 -0.11 4.19 11.39
C GLY A 134 -1.50 3.76 10.91
N GLY A 135 -1.87 4.12 9.68
CA GLY A 135 -3.11 3.68 9.06
C GLY A 135 -3.16 2.16 8.86
N ALA A 136 -2.07 1.55 8.42
CA ALA A 136 -1.97 0.10 8.29
C ALA A 136 -2.11 -0.63 9.63
N ILE A 137 -1.42 -0.15 10.69
CA ILE A 137 -1.53 -0.71 12.04
C ILE A 137 -2.96 -0.60 12.56
N ALA A 138 -3.60 0.57 12.41
CA ALA A 138 -4.97 0.78 12.83
C ALA A 138 -5.94 -0.16 12.09
N LEU A 139 -5.77 -0.31 10.77
CA LEU A 139 -6.57 -1.23 9.96
C LEU A 139 -6.39 -2.68 10.43
N LEU A 140 -5.15 -3.13 10.62
CA LEU A 140 -4.86 -4.50 11.07
C LEU A 140 -5.46 -4.76 12.46
N ALA A 141 -5.30 -3.83 13.40
CA ALA A 141 -5.84 -3.96 14.75
C ALA A 141 -7.38 -4.13 14.74
N VAL A 142 -8.07 -3.38 13.88
CA VAL A 142 -9.54 -3.39 13.83
C VAL A 142 -10.05 -4.60 13.07
N PHE A 143 -9.45 -4.94 11.93
CA PHE A 143 -10.07 -5.83 10.92
C PHE A 143 -9.37 -7.17 10.70
N TRP A 144 -8.15 -7.36 11.19
CA TRP A 144 -7.43 -8.62 10.99
C TRP A 144 -7.70 -9.62 12.12
N ARG A 145 -8.09 -10.82 11.75
CA ARG A 145 -8.34 -11.97 12.64
C ARG A 145 -7.54 -13.16 12.10
N PRO A 146 -6.27 -13.31 12.51
CA PRO A 146 -5.38 -14.33 11.96
C PRO A 146 -6.04 -15.72 12.03
N PRO A 147 -5.97 -16.52 10.95
CA PRO A 147 -6.42 -17.90 10.98
C PRO A 147 -5.64 -18.67 12.06
N THR A 148 -6.33 -19.49 12.84
CA THR A 148 -5.66 -20.43 13.75
C THR A 148 -4.80 -21.38 12.92
N PRO A 149 -3.54 -21.65 13.30
CA PRO A 149 -2.77 -22.72 12.68
C PRO A 149 -3.60 -24.01 12.68
N ALA A 150 -3.64 -24.72 11.55
CA ALA A 150 -4.25 -26.05 11.53
C ALA A 150 -3.40 -26.97 12.42
N ASP A 151 -4.07 -27.70 13.33
CA ASP A 151 -3.46 -28.77 14.14
C ASP A 151 -2.93 -29.91 13.27
#